data_AF-A0A1C6CGZ5-F1
#
_entry.id   AF-A0A1C6CGZ5-F1
#
_cell.length_a   1.000
_cell.length_b   1.000
_cell.length_c   1.000
_cell.angle_alpha   90.00
_cell.angle_beta   90.00
_cell.angle_gamma   90.00
#
_symmetry.space_group_name_H-M   'P 1'
#
loop_
_entity.id
_entity.type
_entity.pdbx_description
1 polymer ?
#
loop_
_entity_poly.entity_id
_entity_poly.type
_entity_poly.pdbx_seq_one_letter_code
_entity_poly.pdbx_strand_id
1 'polypeptide(L)'
;MKCLPKRKYERFISSYYNPVSGLTLPDILEKNRKEVIYDIKQQVNIGLMNGDRYETTAKKVAERLDISYGKATNIVRTETHRVTESGFMDCAKDISDSLDGSGLVYTAAWRTMKDERVRPQHRYRTKSGWKTSISRNGANHQKMEGVIIQVGDKFQLEPNVYAECPSTSGTA
;
A
#
# COMPACT_ATOMS: atom_id res chain seq x y z
N MET A 1 -18.76 -10.23 -18.00
CA MET A 1 -17.42 -10.72 -17.57
C MET A 1 -17.38 -10.89 -16.06
N LYS A 2 -17.30 -12.13 -15.55
CA LYS A 2 -17.13 -12.41 -14.11
C LYS A 2 -15.64 -12.69 -13.81
N CYS A 3 -14.86 -11.65 -13.53
CA CYS A 3 -13.47 -11.76 -13.02
C CYS A 3 -13.44 -12.00 -11.50
N LEU A 4 -14.05 -13.08 -11.02
CA LEU A 4 -14.19 -13.34 -9.57
C LEU A 4 -13.42 -14.55 -8.99
N PRO A 5 -12.85 -15.50 -9.75
CA PRO A 5 -11.95 -16.52 -9.17
C PRO A 5 -10.48 -16.10 -9.05
N LYS A 6 -9.95 -15.32 -10.00
CA LYS A 6 -8.51 -15.03 -10.10
C LYS A 6 -7.95 -14.14 -8.98
N ARG A 7 -8.75 -13.18 -8.51
CA ARG A 7 -8.35 -12.23 -7.44
C ARG A 7 -7.90 -12.90 -6.13
N LYS A 8 -8.45 -14.07 -5.77
CA LYS A 8 -8.05 -14.77 -4.54
C LYS A 8 -6.67 -15.42 -4.67
N TYR A 9 -6.36 -16.00 -5.83
CA TYR A 9 -5.09 -16.68 -6.09
C TYR A 9 -3.94 -15.68 -6.31
N GLU A 10 -4.17 -14.58 -7.02
CA GLU A 10 -3.15 -13.55 -7.25
C GLU A 10 -2.72 -12.85 -5.95
N ARG A 11 -3.68 -12.53 -5.06
CA ARG A 11 -3.38 -12.00 -3.71
C ARG A 11 -2.54 -12.96 -2.87
N PHE A 12 -2.77 -14.26 -3.00
CA PHE A 12 -2.03 -15.29 -2.27
C PHE A 12 -0.55 -15.34 -2.70
N ILE A 13 -0.29 -15.33 -4.02
CA ILE A 13 1.07 -15.35 -4.57
C ILE A 13 1.82 -14.05 -4.19
N SER A 14 1.17 -12.91 -4.35
CA SER A 14 1.75 -11.59 -4.04
C SER A 14 2.15 -11.45 -2.57
N SER A 15 1.32 -11.96 -1.65
CA SER A 15 1.61 -11.98 -0.21
C SER A 15 2.78 -12.87 0.19
N TYR A 16 2.94 -14.00 -0.48
CA TYR A 16 4.03 -14.92 -0.18
C TYR A 16 5.41 -14.27 -0.44
N TYR A 17 5.55 -13.51 -1.53
CA TYR A 17 6.82 -12.90 -1.93
C TYR A 17 7.09 -11.49 -1.35
N ASN A 18 6.10 -10.82 -0.77
CA ASN A 18 6.29 -9.45 -0.24
C ASN A 18 7.18 -9.43 1.04
N PRO A 19 8.28 -8.65 1.09
CA PRO A 19 9.05 -8.45 2.32
C PRO A 19 8.28 -7.57 3.33
N VAL A 20 8.12 -8.05 4.56
CA VAL A 20 7.48 -7.30 5.66
C VAL A 20 8.48 -6.22 6.14
N SER A 21 8.18 -4.95 5.88
CA SER A 21 9.07 -3.81 6.20
C SER A 21 8.66 -3.12 7.51
N GLY A 22 9.62 -2.59 8.28
CA GLY A 22 9.34 -1.67 9.40
C GLY A 22 9.11 -2.30 10.77
N LEU A 23 9.44 -3.58 10.95
CA LEU A 23 9.36 -4.26 12.24
C LEU A 23 10.60 -3.96 13.10
N THR A 24 10.45 -3.16 14.16
CA THR A 24 11.38 -3.19 15.31
C THR A 24 10.96 -4.35 16.21
N LEU A 25 11.73 -5.43 16.26
CA LEU A 25 11.39 -6.61 17.08
C LEU A 25 12.15 -6.56 18.41
N PRO A 26 11.58 -7.04 19.53
CA PRO A 26 12.36 -7.32 20.73
C PRO A 26 13.41 -8.41 20.44
N ASP A 27 14.56 -8.37 21.14
CA ASP A 27 15.77 -9.18 20.87
C ASP A 27 15.52 -10.69 20.70
N ILE A 28 14.54 -11.25 21.42
CA ILE A 28 14.17 -12.67 21.33
C ILE A 28 13.56 -13.02 19.96
N LEU A 29 12.76 -12.11 19.41
CA LEU A 29 12.11 -12.26 18.11
C LEU A 29 13.07 -11.96 16.95
N GLU A 30 14.16 -11.23 17.17
CA GLU A 30 15.20 -11.05 16.16
C GLU A 30 15.96 -12.35 15.88
N LYS A 31 16.21 -13.17 16.92
CA LYS A 31 16.85 -14.48 16.78
C LYS A 31 16.02 -15.45 15.93
N ASN A 32 14.69 -15.36 16.02
CA ASN A 32 13.72 -16.14 15.26
C ASN A 32 13.00 -15.33 14.17
N ARG A 33 13.62 -14.25 13.67
CA ARG A 33 12.96 -13.28 12.78
C ARG A 33 12.28 -13.88 11.55
N LYS A 34 12.85 -14.96 11.00
CA LYS A 34 12.28 -15.67 9.84
C LYS A 34 10.93 -16.31 10.17
N GLU A 35 10.80 -16.92 11.35
CA GLU A 35 9.56 -17.56 11.82
C GLU A 35 8.48 -16.50 12.06
N VAL A 36 8.84 -15.39 12.71
CA VAL A 36 7.93 -14.27 12.95
C VAL A 36 7.36 -13.70 11.65
N ILE A 37 8.21 -13.48 10.65
CA ILE A 37 7.78 -13.00 9.33
C ILE A 37 6.84 -14.03 8.67
N TYR A 38 7.17 -15.31 8.76
CA TYR A 38 6.35 -16.39 8.21
C TYR A 38 4.98 -16.44 8.88
N ASP A 39 4.91 -16.36 10.21
CA ASP A 39 3.66 -16.34 10.97
C ASP A 39 2.80 -15.12 10.61
N ILE A 40 3.39 -13.93 10.48
CA ILE A 40 2.66 -12.73 10.04
C ILE A 40 2.05 -12.96 8.66
N LYS A 41 2.86 -13.41 7.68
CA LYS A 41 2.41 -13.69 6.32
C LYS A 41 1.28 -14.71 6.31
N GLN A 42 1.42 -15.78 7.08
CA GLN A 42 0.42 -16.83 7.18
C GLN A 42 -0.91 -16.28 7.73
N GLN A 43 -0.88 -15.53 8.84
CA GLN A 43 -2.10 -14.98 9.44
C GLN A 43 -2.79 -13.94 8.55
N VAL A 44 -2.01 -13.05 7.92
CA VAL A 44 -2.55 -12.07 6.96
C VAL A 44 -3.18 -12.77 5.76
N ASN A 45 -2.55 -13.84 5.24
CA ASN A 45 -3.09 -14.63 4.14
C ASN A 45 -4.41 -15.32 4.48
N ILE A 46 -4.48 -15.96 5.65
CA ILE A 46 -5.72 -16.59 6.13
C ILE A 46 -6.83 -15.53 6.24
N GLY A 47 -6.52 -14.38 6.83
CA GLY A 47 -7.48 -13.28 6.95
C GLY A 47 -7.98 -12.77 5.60
N LEU A 48 -7.08 -12.58 4.63
CA LEU A 48 -7.41 -12.15 3.27
C LEU A 48 -8.27 -13.17 2.51
N MET A 49 -7.95 -14.46 2.63
CA MET A 49 -8.68 -15.54 1.94
C MET A 49 -10.11 -15.71 2.47
N ASN A 50 -10.26 -15.58 3.78
CA ASN A 50 -11.54 -15.69 4.48
C ASN A 50 -12.38 -14.41 4.39
N GLY A 51 -11.77 -13.27 4.07
CA GLY A 51 -12.43 -11.97 4.10
C GLY A 51 -12.63 -11.43 5.53
N ASP A 52 -11.72 -11.78 6.44
CA ASP A 52 -11.74 -11.32 7.83
C ASP A 52 -11.56 -9.79 7.89
N ARG A 53 -12.16 -9.16 8.91
CA ARG A 53 -11.89 -7.74 9.23
C ARG A 53 -10.46 -7.58 9.75
N TYR A 54 -9.87 -6.40 9.54
CA TYR A 54 -8.52 -6.10 10.05
C TYR A 54 -8.37 -6.32 11.55
N GLU A 55 -9.39 -5.98 12.33
CA GLU A 55 -9.41 -6.16 13.79
C GLU A 55 -9.27 -7.64 14.18
N THR A 56 -9.97 -8.53 13.46
CA THR A 56 -9.94 -9.97 13.69
C THR A 56 -8.57 -10.56 13.37
N THR A 57 -7.99 -10.18 12.24
CA THR A 57 -6.64 -10.62 11.84
C THR A 57 -5.58 -10.05 12.77
N ALA A 58 -5.71 -8.78 13.18
CA ALA A 58 -4.78 -8.13 14.11
C ALA A 58 -4.80 -8.78 15.49
N LYS A 59 -5.98 -9.20 15.98
CA LYS A 59 -6.10 -9.95 17.23
C LYS A 59 -5.34 -11.29 17.16
N LYS A 60 -5.52 -12.05 16.08
CA LYS A 60 -4.79 -13.31 15.85
C LYS A 60 -3.27 -13.11 15.78
N VAL A 61 -2.82 -12.04 15.13
CA VAL A 61 -1.39 -11.69 15.03
C VAL A 61 -0.83 -11.26 16.39
N ALA A 62 -1.58 -10.48 17.17
CA ALA A 62 -1.19 -10.05 18.51
C ALA A 62 -1.03 -11.25 19.45
N GLU A 63 -2.02 -12.16 19.46
CA GLU A 63 -2.01 -13.37 20.29
C GLU A 63 -0.88 -14.33 19.91
N ARG A 64 -0.58 -14.48 18.61
CA ARG A 64 0.43 -15.44 18.14
C ARG A 64 1.87 -14.98 18.36
N LEU A 65 2.12 -13.68 18.30
CA LEU A 65 3.47 -13.11 18.39
C LEU A 65 3.73 -12.43 19.74
N ASP A 66 2.75 -12.45 20.65
CA ASP A 66 2.76 -11.75 21.93
C ASP A 66 3.19 -10.27 21.80
N ILE A 67 2.55 -9.56 20.87
CA ILE A 67 2.80 -8.13 20.61
C ILE A 67 1.59 -7.29 20.94
N SER A 68 1.82 -5.99 21.17
CA SER A 68 0.72 -5.05 21.43
C SER A 68 -0.27 -4.99 20.27
N TYR A 69 -1.56 -4.91 20.60
CA TYR A 69 -2.64 -4.85 19.61
C TYR A 69 -2.50 -3.69 18.62
N GLY A 70 -2.05 -2.53 19.08
CA GLY A 70 -1.81 -1.37 18.21
C GLY A 70 -0.71 -1.66 17.17
N LYS A 71 0.35 -2.36 17.56
CA LYS A 71 1.42 -2.77 16.64
C LYS A 71 0.94 -3.83 15.66
N ALA A 72 0.23 -4.86 16.12
CA ALA A 72 -0.37 -5.87 15.26
C ALA A 72 -1.34 -5.25 14.25
N THR A 73 -2.15 -4.27 14.66
CA THR A 73 -3.07 -3.54 13.78
C THR A 73 -2.32 -2.80 12.68
N ASN A 74 -1.24 -2.09 13.04
CA ASN A 74 -0.42 -1.39 12.05
C ASN A 74 0.18 -2.37 11.03
N ILE A 75 0.75 -3.48 11.50
CA ILE A 75 1.32 -4.53 10.64
C ILE A 75 0.25 -5.07 9.68
N VAL A 76 -0.91 -5.48 10.19
CA VAL A 76 -1.98 -6.03 9.34
C VAL A 76 -2.43 -5.03 8.30
N ARG A 77 -2.58 -3.74 8.66
CA ARG A 77 -2.99 -2.69 7.72
C ARG A 77 -1.93 -2.46 6.64
N THR A 78 -0.66 -2.33 7.02
CA THR A 78 0.43 -2.06 6.06
C THR A 78 0.66 -3.25 5.15
N GLU A 79 0.67 -4.48 5.69
CA GLU A 79 0.90 -5.68 4.89
C GLU A 79 -0.29 -5.98 3.99
N THR A 80 -1.52 -5.89 4.49
CA THR A 80 -2.70 -6.10 3.63
C THR A 80 -2.75 -5.08 2.50
N HIS A 81 -2.44 -3.81 2.80
CA HIS A 81 -2.38 -2.78 1.78
C HIS A 81 -1.31 -3.12 0.73
N ARG A 82 -0.07 -3.43 1.14
CA ARG A 82 1.01 -3.84 0.22
C ARG A 82 0.60 -5.00 -0.69
N VAL A 83 0.05 -6.07 -0.13
CA VAL A 83 -0.40 -7.25 -0.90
C VAL A 83 -1.52 -6.91 -1.89
N THR A 84 -2.45 -6.06 -1.46
CA THR A 84 -3.57 -5.66 -2.31
C THR A 84 -3.10 -4.80 -3.47
N GLU A 85 -2.21 -3.85 -3.20
CA GLU A 85 -1.58 -2.98 -4.19
C GLU A 85 -0.77 -3.79 -5.20
N SER A 86 0.13 -4.67 -4.75
CA SER A 86 0.89 -5.56 -5.63
C SER A 86 -0.02 -6.44 -6.48
N GLY A 87 -1.08 -7.02 -5.91
CA GLY A 87 -2.05 -7.79 -6.70
C GLY A 87 -2.80 -6.95 -7.75
N PHE A 88 -3.07 -5.66 -7.49
CA PHE A 88 -3.65 -4.77 -8.51
C PHE A 88 -2.65 -4.42 -9.61
N MET A 89 -1.37 -4.26 -9.26
CA MET A 89 -0.29 -4.07 -10.23
C MET A 89 -0.16 -5.27 -11.18
N ASP A 90 -0.14 -6.48 -10.63
CA ASP A 90 -0.02 -7.72 -11.42
C ASP A 90 -1.22 -7.87 -12.37
N CYS A 91 -2.44 -7.67 -11.87
CA CYS A 91 -3.64 -7.63 -12.71
C CYS A 91 -3.53 -6.61 -13.85
N ALA A 92 -3.01 -5.42 -13.56
CA ALA A 92 -2.89 -4.34 -14.52
C ALA A 92 -1.89 -4.68 -15.63
N LYS A 93 -0.77 -5.32 -15.29
CA LYS A 93 0.22 -5.82 -16.26
C LYS A 93 -0.37 -6.92 -17.13
N ASP A 94 -1.02 -7.91 -16.51
CA ASP A 94 -1.69 -9.00 -17.25
C ASP A 94 -2.74 -8.48 -18.24
N ILE A 95 -3.51 -7.45 -17.84
CA ILE A 95 -4.48 -6.81 -18.74
C ILE A 95 -3.75 -6.09 -19.88
N SER A 96 -2.70 -5.32 -19.58
CA SER A 96 -1.90 -4.62 -20.59
C SER A 96 -1.31 -5.59 -21.62
N ASP A 97 -0.73 -6.69 -21.17
CA ASP A 97 -0.15 -7.72 -22.03
C ASP A 97 -1.21 -8.39 -22.90
N SER A 98 -2.40 -8.64 -22.35
CA SER A 98 -3.54 -9.21 -23.12
C SER A 98 -4.10 -8.27 -24.19
N LEU A 99 -3.79 -6.98 -24.10
CA LEU A 99 -4.22 -5.95 -25.06
C LEU A 99 -3.16 -5.68 -26.13
N ASP A 100 -1.97 -6.28 -26.04
CA ASP A 100 -0.93 -6.11 -27.05
C ASP A 100 -1.41 -6.58 -28.44
N GLY A 101 -1.14 -5.78 -29.46
CA GLY A 101 -1.65 -6.01 -30.83
C GLY A 101 -3.14 -5.70 -31.06
N SER A 102 -3.93 -5.35 -30.04
CA SER A 102 -5.36 -5.01 -30.20
C SER A 102 -5.62 -3.55 -30.62
N GLY A 103 -4.59 -2.70 -30.56
CA GLY A 103 -4.70 -1.25 -30.76
C GLY A 103 -5.26 -0.49 -29.56
N LEU A 104 -5.57 -1.18 -28.45
CA LEU A 104 -5.99 -0.60 -27.19
C LEU A 104 -4.83 -0.58 -26.18
N VAL A 105 -4.76 0.47 -25.37
CA VAL A 105 -3.72 0.61 -24.34
C VAL A 105 -4.38 0.79 -22.98
N TYR A 106 -3.89 0.06 -21.98
CA TYR A 106 -4.33 0.23 -20.61
C TYR A 106 -3.56 1.36 -19.93
N THR A 107 -4.28 2.38 -19.47
CA THR A 107 -3.70 3.58 -18.85
C THR A 107 -4.34 3.87 -17.50
N ALA A 108 -3.54 4.36 -16.55
CA ALA A 108 -4.07 4.94 -15.34
C ALA A 108 -4.13 6.46 -15.46
N ALA A 109 -5.26 7.04 -15.05
CA ALA A 109 -5.43 8.48 -14.97
C ALA A 109 -5.43 8.91 -13.50
N TRP A 110 -4.56 9.84 -13.16
CA TRP A 110 -4.47 10.36 -11.81
C TRP A 110 -5.59 11.37 -11.56
N ARG A 111 -6.41 11.10 -10.55
CA ARG A 111 -7.52 11.96 -10.11
C ARG A 111 -7.32 12.34 -8.66
N THR A 112 -7.26 13.64 -8.40
CA THR A 112 -7.21 14.19 -7.06
C THR A 112 -8.54 14.84 -6.73
N MET A 113 -8.93 14.77 -5.46
CA MET A 113 -10.03 15.57 -4.93
C MET A 113 -9.66 17.07 -4.85
N LYS A 114 -8.42 17.45 -5.20
CA LYS A 114 -7.81 18.77 -4.96
C LYS A 114 -7.98 19.28 -3.52
N ASP A 115 -8.30 18.38 -2.60
CA ASP A 115 -8.82 18.70 -1.28
C ASP A 115 -7.68 19.20 -0.37
N GLU A 116 -7.85 20.40 0.18
CA GLU A 116 -6.96 21.00 1.17
C GLU A 116 -6.85 20.13 2.44
N ARG A 117 -7.81 19.22 2.66
CA ARG A 117 -7.89 18.29 3.79
C ARG A 117 -6.93 17.10 3.75
N VAL A 118 -6.31 16.82 2.59
CA VAL A 118 -5.31 15.73 2.45
C VAL A 118 -3.90 16.20 2.84
N ARG A 119 -3.72 17.50 3.08
CA ARG A 119 -2.49 18.07 3.66
C ARG A 119 -2.72 18.30 5.15
N PRO A 120 -1.84 17.87 6.07
CA PRO A 120 -1.89 18.36 7.43
C PRO A 120 -1.56 19.86 7.42
N GLN A 121 -2.59 20.69 7.35
CA GLN A 121 -2.52 22.10 7.70
C GLN A 121 -2.29 22.17 9.21
N HIS A 122 -1.06 22.41 9.64
CA HIS A 122 -0.82 22.69 11.05
C HIS A 122 -1.24 24.14 11.29
N ARG A 123 -2.43 24.31 11.88
CA ARG A 123 -2.92 25.61 12.30
C ARG A 123 -2.40 25.89 13.70
N TYR A 124 -1.62 26.94 13.85
CA TYR A 124 -1.00 27.32 15.12
C TYR A 124 -1.31 28.78 15.46
N ARG A 125 -1.34 29.08 16.76
CA ARG A 125 -1.65 30.42 17.25
C ARG A 125 -0.37 31.23 17.37
N THR A 126 -0.39 32.43 16.81
CA THR A 126 0.68 33.42 16.94
C THR A 126 0.17 34.63 17.74
N LYS A 127 1.08 35.51 18.19
CA LYS A 127 0.71 36.74 18.90
C LYS A 127 -0.22 37.65 18.09
N SER A 128 -0.17 37.57 16.76
CA SER A 128 -0.99 38.36 15.83
C SER A 128 -2.20 37.59 15.25
N GLY A 129 -2.55 36.41 15.80
CA GLY A 129 -3.69 35.61 15.36
C GLY A 129 -3.34 34.20 14.90
N TRP A 130 -4.32 33.51 14.31
CA TRP A 130 -4.15 32.16 13.79
C TRP A 130 -3.41 32.17 12.46
N LYS A 131 -2.40 31.31 12.32
CA LYS A 131 -1.71 31.07 11.05
C LYS A 131 -1.78 29.59 10.69
N THR A 132 -1.81 29.32 9.39
CA THR A 132 -1.84 27.97 8.83
C THR A 132 -0.51 27.70 8.15
N SER A 133 0.22 26.68 8.60
CA SER A 133 1.41 26.18 7.91
C SER A 133 1.01 25.04 6.97
N ILE A 134 1.43 25.15 5.71
CA ILE A 134 1.35 24.06 4.76
C ILE A 134 2.73 23.37 4.77
N SER A 135 2.75 22.06 5.01
CA SER A 135 4.00 21.30 4.90
C SER A 135 4.60 21.50 3.51
N ARG A 136 5.84 21.99 3.47
CA ARG A 136 6.64 22.07 2.24
C ARG A 136 7.37 20.77 1.92
N ASN A 137 7.38 19.83 2.88
CA ASN A 137 8.01 18.53 2.75
C ASN A 137 6.90 17.50 2.44
N GLY A 138 6.90 16.99 1.21
CA GLY A 138 6.01 15.93 0.73
C GLY A 138 5.56 16.14 -0.71
N ALA A 139 5.60 15.05 -1.48
CA ALA A 139 5.11 14.95 -2.86
C ALA A 139 3.84 15.78 -3.12
N ASN A 140 3.85 16.56 -4.21
CA ASN A 140 2.71 17.37 -4.59
C ASN A 140 1.75 16.62 -5.51
N HIS A 141 0.89 15.81 -4.89
CA HIS A 141 -0.11 14.99 -5.60
C HIS A 141 -1.09 15.81 -6.47
N GLN A 142 -1.29 17.11 -6.21
CA GLN A 142 -2.12 17.99 -7.07
C GLN A 142 -1.48 18.25 -8.43
N LYS A 143 -0.14 18.25 -8.52
CA LYS A 143 0.56 18.42 -9.81
C LYS A 143 0.32 17.25 -10.76
N MET A 144 -0.06 16.10 -10.21
CA MET A 144 -0.35 14.90 -10.99
C MET A 144 -1.79 14.86 -11.50
N GLU A 145 -2.66 15.83 -11.17
CA GLU A 145 -4.03 15.86 -11.67
C GLU A 145 -4.10 15.79 -13.20
N GLY A 146 -4.85 14.81 -13.72
CA GLY A 146 -5.05 14.64 -15.15
C GLY A 146 -3.86 14.01 -15.89
N VAL A 147 -2.78 13.67 -15.19
CA VAL A 147 -1.67 12.91 -15.77
C VAL A 147 -2.17 11.50 -16.09
N ILE A 148 -1.96 11.08 -17.33
CA ILE A 148 -2.30 9.75 -17.85
C ILE A 148 -0.98 9.04 -18.14
N ILE A 149 -0.78 7.87 -17.55
CA ILE A 149 0.44 7.07 -17.70
C ILE A 149 0.02 5.65 -18.10
N GLN A 150 0.72 5.08 -19.09
CA GLN A 150 0.50 3.69 -19.48
C GLN A 150 0.92 2.76 -18.34
N VAL A 151 0.26 1.62 -18.20
CA VAL A 151 0.62 0.69 -17.13
C VAL A 151 2.01 0.11 -17.37
N GLY A 152 2.84 0.08 -16.31
CA GLY A 152 4.25 -0.31 -16.38
C GLY A 152 5.22 0.86 -16.57
N ASP A 153 4.75 2.01 -17.07
CA ASP A 153 5.59 3.20 -17.17
C ASP A 153 5.88 3.81 -15.80
N LYS A 154 7.03 4.49 -15.71
CA LYS A 154 7.46 5.20 -14.50
C LYS A 154 6.99 6.64 -14.52
N PHE A 155 6.53 7.12 -13.38
CA PHE A 155 6.23 8.53 -13.17
C PHE A 155 7.03 9.11 -12.01
N GLN A 156 7.32 10.40 -12.10
CA GLN A 156 8.13 11.10 -11.10
C GLN A 156 7.24 11.61 -9.96
N LEU A 157 7.55 11.20 -8.72
CA LEU A 157 6.88 11.65 -7.50
C LEU A 157 7.57 12.89 -6.91
N GLU A 158 8.90 12.87 -6.86
CA GLU A 158 9.78 13.92 -6.33
C GLU A 158 11.05 14.01 -7.21
N PRO A 159 11.91 15.05 -7.07
CA PRO A 159 13.18 15.10 -7.78
C PRO A 159 13.98 13.80 -7.58
N ASN A 160 14.29 13.09 -8.67
CA ASN A 160 14.98 11.79 -8.69
C ASN A 160 14.25 10.61 -8.02
N VAL A 161 12.95 10.72 -7.73
CA VAL A 161 12.14 9.63 -7.16
C VAL A 161 11.06 9.23 -8.17
N TYR A 162 11.12 7.97 -8.61
CA TYR A 162 10.21 7.41 -9.60
C TYR A 162 9.44 6.22 -9.04
N ALA A 163 8.21 6.04 -9.52
CA ALA A 163 7.38 4.90 -9.17
C ALA A 163 6.68 4.33 -10.42
N GLU A 164 6.37 3.04 -10.40
CA GLU A 164 5.64 2.38 -11.50
C GLU A 164 4.13 2.63 -11.38
N CYS A 165 3.48 2.87 -12.52
CA CYS A 165 2.04 3.01 -12.67
C CYS A 165 1.36 1.62 -12.80
N PRO A 166 0.21 1.35 -12.14
CA PRO A 166 -0.64 2.30 -11.41
C PRO A 166 -0.47 2.34 -9.87
N SER A 167 0.17 1.35 -9.26
CA SER A 167 -0.09 1.04 -7.84
C SER A 167 0.95 1.61 -6.85
N THR A 168 2.18 1.90 -7.29
CA THR A 168 3.20 2.46 -6.40
C THR A 168 3.07 3.98 -6.32
N SER A 169 2.51 4.49 -5.22
CA SER A 169 2.40 5.95 -4.97
C SER A 169 3.28 6.44 -3.80
N GLY A 170 4.10 5.57 -3.21
CA GLY A 170 4.95 5.89 -2.07
C GLY A 170 6.38 5.38 -2.22
N THR A 171 7.31 6.09 -1.57
CA THR A 171 8.66 5.60 -1.28
C THR A 171 8.59 4.62 -0.12
N ALA A 172 9.13 3.41 -0.30
CA ALA A 172 9.40 2.49 0.80
C ALA A 172 10.70 2.87 1.51
#